data_AF-A0A5P9D1B5-F1
#
_entry.id   AF-A0A5P9D1B5-F1
#
_cell.length_a   1.000
_cell.length_b   1.000
_cell.length_c   1.000
_cell.angle_alpha   90.00
_cell.angle_beta   90.00
_cell.angle_gamma   90.00
#
_symmetry.space_group_name_H-M   'P 1'
#
loop_
_entity.id
_entity.type
_entity.pdbx_description
1 polymer ?
#
loop_
_entity_poly.entity_id
_entity_poly.type
_entity_poly.pdbx_seq_one_letter_code
_entity_poly.pdbx_strand_id
1 'polypeptide(L)'
;MPFIEFHKRVLSVKTEYDAHIEAAILALLIARQQIADEIKNYPTPVAGCDVQYNGLLSKRAQVTRALDAMNSEVFVPTPRTLVAGGGAENR
;
A
#
# COMPACT_ATOMS: atom_id res chain seq x y z
N MET A 1 13.00 -23.27 36.21
CA MET A 1 13.40 -23.72 34.85
C MET A 1 12.23 -24.49 34.26
N PRO A 2 11.70 -24.24 33.05
CA PRO A 2 11.97 -23.19 32.06
C PRO A 2 10.66 -22.49 31.57
N PHE A 3 10.51 -21.18 31.82
CA PHE A 3 9.38 -20.36 31.30
C PHE A 3 9.84 -19.37 30.21
N ILE A 4 11.06 -19.50 29.70
CA ILE A 4 11.68 -18.56 28.77
C ILE A 4 12.07 -19.31 27.49
N GLU A 5 11.12 -19.59 26.61
CA GLU A 5 11.37 -19.95 25.20
C GLU A 5 10.12 -19.62 24.35
N PHE A 6 9.53 -18.44 24.55
CA PHE A 6 8.41 -17.94 23.73
C PHE A 6 8.68 -16.54 23.16
N HIS A 7 9.96 -16.15 23.05
CA HIS A 7 10.37 -14.83 22.54
C HIS A 7 11.21 -14.87 21.26
N LYS A 8 11.43 -16.05 20.67
CA LYS A 8 12.21 -16.19 19.42
C LYS A 8 11.43 -16.73 18.21
N ARG A 9 10.11 -16.55 18.17
CA ARG A 9 9.30 -16.98 17.00
C ARG A 9 8.38 -15.89 16.44
N VAL A 10 8.82 -14.64 16.50
CA VAL A 10 8.27 -13.54 15.69
C VAL A 10 9.33 -13.10 14.67
N LEU A 11 10.04 -14.08 14.08
CA LEU A 11 10.73 -13.84 12.82
C LEU A 11 9.67 -13.98 11.75
N SER A 12 9.16 -12.82 11.34
CA SER A 12 8.25 -12.59 10.22
C SER A 12 8.51 -13.60 9.10
N VAL A 13 7.60 -14.56 8.95
CA VAL A 13 7.61 -15.47 7.81
C VAL A 13 7.17 -14.63 6.62
N LYS A 14 8.14 -14.08 5.88
CA LYS A 14 7.87 -13.52 4.55
C LYS A 14 7.35 -14.67 3.70
N THR A 15 6.11 -14.55 3.29
CA THR A 15 5.44 -15.52 2.44
C THR A 15 5.84 -15.33 0.98
N GLU A 16 5.58 -16.30 0.13
CA GLU A 16 5.82 -16.17 -1.31
C GLU A 16 4.99 -15.02 -1.92
N TYR A 17 3.80 -14.74 -1.39
CA TYR A 17 2.99 -13.63 -1.86
C TYR A 17 3.57 -12.26 -1.46
N ASP A 18 4.30 -12.15 -0.36
CA ASP A 18 4.99 -10.88 0.01
C ASP A 18 6.05 -10.51 -1.02
N ALA A 19 6.77 -11.50 -1.58
CA ALA A 19 7.73 -11.26 -2.65
C ALA A 19 7.06 -10.73 -3.93
N HIS A 20 5.86 -11.23 -4.25
CA HIS A 20 5.08 -10.72 -5.38
C HIS A 20 4.55 -9.30 -5.11
N ILE A 21 4.17 -8.98 -3.88
CA ILE A 21 3.78 -7.61 -3.48
C ILE A 21 4.96 -6.66 -3.60
N GLU A 22 6.14 -7.03 -3.10
CA GLU A 22 7.37 -6.23 -3.24
C GLU A 22 7.71 -5.99 -4.72
N ALA A 23 7.63 -7.04 -5.56
CA ALA A 23 7.85 -6.91 -6.99
C ALA A 23 6.84 -5.97 -7.67
N ALA A 24 5.56 -6.02 -7.29
CA ALA A 24 4.53 -5.13 -7.79
C ALA A 24 4.80 -3.66 -7.41
N ILE A 25 5.21 -3.41 -6.16
CA ILE A 25 5.59 -2.06 -5.69
C ILE A 25 6.77 -1.53 -6.51
N LEU A 26 7.82 -2.34 -6.71
CA LEU A 26 8.97 -1.95 -7.53
C LEU A 26 8.56 -1.62 -8.97
N ALA A 27 7.72 -2.44 -9.59
CA ALA A 27 7.21 -2.20 -10.94
C ALA A 27 6.43 -0.88 -11.04
N LEU A 28 5.59 -0.57 -10.04
CA LEU A 28 4.84 0.69 -9.99
C LEU A 28 5.76 1.90 -9.79
N LEU A 29 6.82 1.79 -8.99
CA LEU A 29 7.81 2.85 -8.81
C LEU A 29 8.55 3.15 -10.12
N ILE A 30 8.96 2.11 -10.85
CA ILE A 30 9.59 2.23 -12.17
C ILE A 30 8.64 2.92 -13.15
N ALA A 31 7.39 2.47 -13.24
CA ALA A 31 6.39 3.07 -14.12
C ALA A 31 6.15 4.57 -13.79
N ARG A 32 6.07 4.92 -12.50
CA ARG A 32 5.91 6.32 -12.06
C ARG A 32 7.08 7.19 -12.52
N GLN A 33 8.30 6.65 -12.45
CA GLN A 33 9.51 7.36 -12.87
C GLN A 33 9.51 7.57 -14.40
N GLN A 34 9.20 6.54 -15.18
CA GLN A 34 9.13 6.64 -16.64
C GLN A 34 8.11 7.70 -17.08
N ILE A 35 6.92 7.71 -16.48
CA ILE A 35 5.89 8.73 -16.78
C ILE A 35 6.40 10.14 -16.41
N ALA A 36 7.12 10.29 -15.29
CA ALA A 36 7.69 11.57 -14.89
C ALA A 36 8.75 12.05 -15.89
N ASP A 37 9.57 11.15 -16.41
CA ASP A 37 10.58 11.45 -17.43
C ASP A 37 9.92 11.83 -18.77
N GLU A 38 8.85 11.13 -19.16
CA GLU A 38 8.05 11.49 -20.33
C GLU A 38 7.44 12.89 -20.20
N ILE A 39 6.84 13.21 -19.05
CA ILE A 39 6.28 14.55 -18.77
C ILE A 39 7.37 15.62 -18.81
N LYS A 40 8.55 15.36 -18.25
CA LYS A 40 9.67 16.30 -18.21
C LYS A 40 10.23 16.59 -19.61
N ASN A 41 10.30 15.57 -20.46
CA ASN A 41 10.81 15.68 -21.82
C ASN A 41 9.71 16.04 -22.83
N TYR A 42 8.48 16.25 -22.38
CA TYR A 42 7.35 16.54 -23.24
C TYR A 42 7.50 17.95 -23.84
N PRO A 43 7.36 18.13 -25.17
CA PRO A 43 7.40 19.45 -25.79
C PRO A 43 6.27 20.34 -25.25
N THR A 44 6.45 21.66 -25.21
CA THR A 44 5.51 22.61 -24.59
C THR A 44 4.04 22.30 -24.96
N PRO A 45 3.23 21.78 -24.03
CA PRO A 45 1.88 21.32 -24.36
C PRO A 45 0.96 22.52 -24.55
N VAL A 46 0.04 22.42 -25.51
CA VAL A 46 -1.10 23.33 -25.57
C VAL A 46 -2.05 22.91 -24.45
N ALA A 47 -2.04 23.70 -23.37
CA ALA A 47 -2.83 23.43 -22.16
C ALA A 47 -4.30 23.10 -22.52
N GLY A 48 -4.79 21.95 -22.06
CA GLY A 48 -6.18 21.53 -22.25
C GLY A 48 -6.52 20.86 -23.58
N CYS A 49 -5.68 20.96 -24.62
CA CYS A 49 -5.92 20.29 -25.92
C CYS A 49 -5.04 19.05 -26.12
N ASP A 50 -3.96 18.93 -25.34
CA ASP A 50 -3.02 17.82 -25.47
C ASP A 50 -3.52 16.57 -24.73
N VAL A 51 -4.28 15.74 -25.47
CA VAL A 51 -4.81 14.46 -25.01
C VAL A 51 -3.70 13.53 -24.50
N GLN A 52 -2.51 13.57 -25.13
CA GLN A 52 -1.39 12.71 -24.75
C GLN A 52 -0.81 13.17 -23.41
N TYR A 53 -0.54 14.46 -23.24
CA TYR A 53 -0.06 15.02 -21.97
C TYR A 53 -1.05 14.81 -20.82
N ASN A 54 -2.35 15.03 -21.07
CA ASN A 54 -3.40 14.76 -20.09
C ASN A 54 -3.47 13.27 -19.72
N GLY A 55 -3.24 12.37 -20.70
CA GLY A 55 -3.09 10.94 -20.47
C GLY A 55 -1.93 10.60 -19.54
N LEU A 56 -0.77 11.24 -19.71
CA LEU A 56 0.39 11.06 -18.83
C LEU A 56 0.10 11.50 -17.39
N LEU A 57 -0.55 12.65 -17.20
CA LEU A 57 -0.97 13.12 -15.88
C LEU A 57 -1.93 12.14 -15.20
N SER A 58 -2.92 11.64 -15.95
CA SER A 58 -3.89 10.67 -15.45
C SER A 58 -3.23 9.35 -15.05
N LYS A 59 -2.33 8.82 -15.89
CA LYS A 59 -1.54 7.61 -15.59
C LYS A 59 -0.67 7.80 -14.35
N ARG A 60 0.03 8.93 -14.22
CA ARG A 60 0.82 9.24 -13.03
C ARG A 60 -0.04 9.22 -11.77
N ALA A 61 -1.21 9.86 -11.81
CA ALA A 61 -2.14 9.87 -10.68
C ALA A 61 -2.66 8.47 -10.35
N GLN A 62 -2.94 7.65 -11.36
CA GLN A 62 -3.35 6.25 -11.18
C GLN A 62 -2.27 5.43 -10.47
N VAL A 63 -1.01 5.51 -10.91
CA VAL A 63 0.11 4.78 -10.32
C VAL A 63 0.38 5.24 -8.87
N THR A 64 0.32 6.55 -8.61
CA THR A 64 0.47 7.07 -7.23
C THR A 64 -0.59 6.50 -6.30
N ARG A 65 -1.86 6.49 -6.70
CA ARG A 65 -2.94 5.90 -5.88
C ARG A 65 -2.74 4.42 -5.61
N ALA A 66 -2.24 3.66 -6.59
CA ALA A 66 -1.94 2.24 -6.41
C ALA A 66 -0.82 2.04 -5.37
N LEU A 67 0.24 2.85 -5.43
CA LEU A 67 1.31 2.84 -4.43
C LEU A 67 0.80 3.21 -3.04
N ASP A 68 -0.05 4.23 -2.91
CA ASP A 68 -0.63 4.62 -1.63
C ASP A 68 -1.50 3.51 -1.04
N ALA A 69 -2.29 2.84 -1.87
CA ALA A 69 -3.11 1.71 -1.45
C ALA A 69 -2.26 0.52 -0.96
N MET A 70 -1.12 0.25 -1.60
CA MET A 70 -0.21 -0.83 -1.19
C MET A 70 0.58 -0.49 0.08
N ASN A 71 0.83 0.80 0.37
CA ASN A 71 1.54 1.25 1.58
C ASN A 71 0.59 1.52 2.77
N SER A 72 -0.71 1.53 2.55
CA SER A 72 -1.68 1.76 3.62
C SER A 72 -1.72 0.56 4.56
N GLU A 73 -1.49 0.77 5.85
CA GLU A 73 -1.67 -0.28 6.85
C GLU A 73 -3.12 -0.77 6.82
N VAL A 74 -3.30 -2.09 6.63
CA VAL A 74 -4.63 -2.70 6.71
C VAL A 74 -5.12 -2.52 8.14
N PHE A 75 -6.09 -1.62 8.31
CA PHE A 75 -6.78 -1.47 9.58
C PHE A 75 -7.52 -2.78 9.88
N VAL A 76 -7.02 -3.55 10.84
CA VAL A 76 -7.71 -4.72 11.38
C VAL A 76 -8.52 -4.22 12.58
N PRO A 77 -9.87 -4.18 12.51
CA PRO A 77 -10.68 -3.90 13.68
C PRO A 77 -10.31 -4.91 14.77
N THR A 78 -9.92 -4.40 15.94
CA THR A 78 -9.54 -5.24 17.08
C THR A 78 -10.65 -6.26 17.33
N PRO A 79 -10.35 -7.58 17.37
CA PRO A 79 -11.37 -8.57 17.67
C PRO A 79 -12.00 -8.20 19.01
N ARG A 80 -13.30 -7.90 19.02
CA ARG A 80 -14.06 -7.84 20.26
C ARG A 80 -14.16 -9.27 20.76
N THR A 81 -13.16 -9.73 21.50
CA THR A 81 -13.35 -10.84 22.42
C THR A 81 -14.42 -10.36 23.40
N LEU A 82 -15.65 -10.84 23.20
CA LEU A 82 -16.70 -10.72 24.19
C LEU A 82 -16.20 -11.44 25.43
N VAL A 83 -15.75 -10.69 26.44
CA VAL A 83 -15.54 -11.27 27.76
C VAL A 83 -16.92 -11.69 28.26
N ALA A 84 -17.18 -13.01 28.24
CA ALA A 84 -18.37 -13.58 28.83
C ALA A 84 -18.28 -13.40 30.35
N GLY A 85 -18.70 -12.25 30.86
CA GLY A 85 -18.61 -11.95 32.29
C GLY A 85 -18.95 -10.52 32.73
N GLY A 86 -19.48 -9.67 31.86
CA GLY A 86 -19.97 -8.35 32.25
C GLY A 86 -21.46 -8.41 32.60
N GLY A 87 -21.77 -8.74 33.85
CA GLY A 87 -23.14 -8.66 34.37
C GLY A 87 -23.72 -7.28 34.11
N ALA A 88 -24.89 -7.25 33.45
CA ALA A 88 -25.68 -6.05 33.32
C ALA A 88 -26.30 -5.72 34.69
N GLU A 89 -25.67 -4.86 35.47
CA GLU A 89 -26.36 -4.10 36.50
C GLU A 89 -26.54 -2.65 36.00
N ASN A 90 -27.72 -2.38 35.45
CA ASN A 90 -28.27 -1.04 35.39
C ASN A 90 -29.48 -1.05 36.32
N ARG A 91 -29.36 -0.40 37.47
CA ARG A 91 -30.46 -0.09 38.36
C ARG A 91 -30.53 1.41 38.58
#